data_AF-A0A423PLJ2-F1
#
_entry.id   AF-A0A423PLJ2-F1
#
_cell.length_a   1.000
_cell.length_b   1.000
_cell.length_c   1.000
_cell.angle_alpha   90.00
_cell.angle_beta   90.00
_cell.angle_gamma   90.00
#
_symmetry.space_group_name_H-M   'P 1'
#
loop_
_entity.id
_entity.type
_entity.pdbx_description
1 polymer ?
#
loop_
_entity_poly.entity_id
_entity_poly.type
_entity_poly.pdbx_seq_one_letter_code
_entity_poly.pdbx_strand_id
1 'polypeptide(L)'
;MPGCPNRSRTGVGLVLIILAASLAGCAGSSATKAPPTATTPAYNADAHVLIPQGDSTVLTTLKQRLAARGWSFAPYTADMTRGIDDYRAMAQRARYRLTVQATEIGACDSGQSSYRYRVALIENASGEVPITLSGADCLGVIDSGFADALQQHRIVAGARPSS
;
A
#
# COMPACT_ATOMS: atom_id res chain seq x y z
N MET A 1 -53.09 -48.73 33.48
CA MET A 1 -53.74 -48.99 32.18
C MET A 1 -52.72 -49.61 31.24
N PRO A 2 -53.16 -50.55 30.41
CA PRO A 2 -52.36 -51.57 29.70
C PRO A 2 -51.58 -50.89 28.56
N GLY A 3 -50.52 -51.41 27.98
CA GLY A 3 -50.05 -52.78 27.82
C GLY A 3 -49.31 -52.77 26.48
N CYS A 4 -48.04 -53.19 26.45
CA CYS A 4 -47.33 -53.40 25.19
C CYS A 4 -47.52 -54.85 24.75
N PRO A 5 -48.17 -55.13 23.61
CA PRO A 5 -48.01 -56.39 22.94
C PRO A 5 -46.90 -56.31 21.89
N ASN A 6 -45.98 -57.24 22.08
CA ASN A 6 -45.06 -57.82 21.13
C ASN A 6 -45.83 -58.41 19.91
N ARG A 7 -45.42 -58.14 18.67
CA ARG A 7 -45.57 -59.13 17.57
C ARG A 7 -44.74 -58.82 16.33
N SER A 8 -43.81 -59.73 16.07
CA SER A 8 -43.14 -59.99 14.81
C SER A 8 -44.13 -60.16 13.64
N ARG A 9 -43.76 -59.69 12.44
CA ARG A 9 -43.95 -60.46 11.20
C ARG A 9 -43.13 -59.92 10.03
N THR A 10 -42.28 -60.82 9.57
CA THR A 10 -41.62 -60.95 8.27
C THR A 10 -42.61 -60.77 7.12
N GLY A 11 -42.17 -60.16 6.01
CA GLY A 11 -42.98 -60.05 4.80
C GLY A 11 -42.23 -59.44 3.62
N VAL A 12 -41.66 -60.32 2.78
CA VAL A 12 -41.01 -60.07 1.50
C VAL A 12 -41.95 -59.36 0.51
N GLY A 13 -41.42 -58.49 -0.36
CA GLY A 13 -42.19 -57.96 -1.48
C GLY A 13 -41.48 -56.88 -2.29
N LEU A 14 -40.57 -57.30 -3.15
CA LEU A 14 -39.94 -56.52 -4.20
C LEU A 14 -41.00 -56.06 -5.22
N VAL A 15 -41.19 -54.75 -5.43
CA VAL A 15 -41.79 -54.20 -6.67
C VAL A 15 -41.08 -52.90 -7.05
N LEU A 16 -40.69 -52.88 -8.31
CA LEU A 16 -39.90 -51.89 -9.04
C LEU A 16 -40.85 -50.99 -9.85
N ILE A 17 -40.91 -49.68 -9.58
CA ILE A 17 -41.54 -48.65 -10.44
C ILE A 17 -40.75 -47.34 -10.21
N ILE A 18 -39.75 -47.01 -11.02
CA ILE A 18 -39.78 -46.20 -12.26
C ILE A 18 -40.48 -44.84 -12.10
N LEU A 19 -39.62 -43.80 -12.10
CA LEU A 19 -39.79 -42.42 -12.56
C LEU A 19 -41.18 -41.76 -12.48
N ALA A 20 -41.27 -40.69 -11.68
CA ALA A 20 -41.78 -39.40 -12.16
C ALA A 20 -41.32 -38.26 -11.24
N ALA A 21 -40.83 -37.20 -11.86
CA ALA A 21 -40.46 -35.96 -11.22
C ALA A 21 -41.61 -35.35 -10.41
N SER A 22 -41.30 -34.81 -9.24
CA SER A 22 -42.10 -33.73 -8.64
C SER A 22 -41.20 -32.85 -7.77
N LEU A 23 -41.21 -31.58 -8.12
CA LEU A 23 -40.65 -30.49 -7.33
C LEU A 23 -41.36 -30.44 -5.97
N ALA A 24 -40.61 -30.60 -4.88
CA ALA A 24 -40.84 -29.93 -3.60
C ALA A 24 -39.73 -30.35 -2.63
N GLY A 25 -38.94 -29.38 -2.18
CA GLY A 25 -37.84 -29.64 -1.26
C GLY A 25 -37.25 -28.35 -0.71
N CYS A 26 -38.08 -27.55 -0.02
CA CYS A 26 -37.61 -26.63 1.00
C CYS A 26 -36.80 -27.41 2.03
N ALA A 27 -35.48 -27.40 1.92
CA ALA A 27 -34.59 -27.71 3.03
C ALA A 27 -33.95 -26.39 3.44
N GLY A 28 -34.55 -25.78 4.47
CA GLY A 28 -33.99 -24.64 5.15
C GLY A 28 -32.57 -24.97 5.62
N SER A 29 -31.62 -24.21 5.10
CA SER A 29 -30.41 -23.89 5.84
C SER A 29 -30.40 -22.39 5.91
N SER A 30 -30.96 -21.86 6.99
CA SER A 30 -30.67 -20.50 7.44
C SER A 30 -29.19 -20.46 7.85
N ALA A 31 -28.30 -20.57 6.87
CA ALA A 31 -26.96 -20.06 7.01
C ALA A 31 -27.15 -18.55 7.05
N THR A 32 -27.30 -18.02 8.26
CA THR A 32 -27.10 -16.60 8.55
C THR A 32 -25.72 -16.28 8.01
N LYS A 33 -25.67 -15.84 6.75
CA LYS A 33 -24.47 -15.35 6.09
C LYS A 33 -24.10 -14.12 6.91
N ALA A 34 -23.18 -14.32 7.84
CA ALA A 34 -22.56 -13.20 8.55
C ALA A 34 -22.17 -12.19 7.48
N PRO A 35 -22.55 -10.90 7.64
CA PRO A 35 -22.15 -9.89 6.68
C PRO A 35 -20.64 -9.99 6.49
N PRO A 36 -20.12 -10.00 5.26
CA PRO A 36 -18.69 -10.05 5.03
C PRO A 36 -18.08 -8.91 5.83
N THR A 37 -17.23 -9.24 6.80
CA THR A 37 -16.47 -8.26 7.56
C THR A 37 -15.63 -7.54 6.52
N ALA A 38 -16.04 -6.32 6.15
CA ALA A 38 -15.25 -5.46 5.30
C ALA A 38 -14.02 -5.07 6.13
N THR A 39 -12.99 -5.91 6.10
CA THR A 39 -11.66 -5.55 6.58
C THR A 39 -11.10 -4.56 5.59
N THR A 40 -11.48 -3.30 5.75
CA THR A 40 -10.69 -2.19 5.20
C THR A 40 -9.27 -2.39 5.74
N PRO A 41 -8.25 -2.53 4.88
CA PRO A 41 -6.88 -2.67 5.34
C PRO A 41 -6.53 -1.48 6.25
N ALA A 42 -5.94 -1.76 7.41
CA ALA A 42 -5.44 -0.71 8.28
C ALA A 42 -4.38 0.11 7.52
N TYR A 43 -4.47 1.44 7.61
CA TYR A 43 -3.50 2.33 7.00
C TYR A 43 -2.10 2.06 7.56
N ASN A 44 -1.12 1.85 6.69
CA ASN A 44 0.25 1.55 7.08
C ASN A 44 1.20 2.69 6.72
N ALA A 45 1.49 3.59 7.67
CA ALA A 45 2.42 4.70 7.47
C ALA A 45 3.82 4.26 6.98
N ASP A 46 4.26 3.04 7.31
CA ASP A 46 5.57 2.49 6.90
C ASP A 46 5.67 2.19 5.40
N ALA A 47 4.55 2.24 4.68
CA ALA A 47 4.48 2.09 3.23
C ALA A 47 4.26 3.41 2.47
N HIS A 48 4.20 4.55 3.17
CA HIS A 48 3.95 5.86 2.57
C HIS A 48 5.13 6.82 2.66
N VAL A 49 5.22 7.72 1.67
CA VAL A 49 6.10 8.90 1.65
C VAL A 49 5.25 10.15 1.46
N LEU A 50 5.51 11.19 2.27
CA LEU A 50 4.95 12.52 2.05
C LEU A 50 5.69 13.21 0.91
N ILE A 51 4.95 13.66 -0.10
CA ILE A 51 5.48 14.28 -1.32
C ILE A 51 4.98 15.73 -1.39
N PRO A 52 5.83 16.71 -1.77
CA PRO A 52 5.41 18.09 -1.89
C PRO A 52 4.41 18.22 -3.04
N GLN A 53 3.49 19.18 -2.93
CA GLN A 53 2.63 19.52 -4.06
C GLN A 53 3.47 20.12 -5.20
N GLY A 54 3.14 19.75 -6.43
CA GLY A 54 3.84 20.18 -7.64
C GLY A 54 4.03 19.04 -8.63
N ASP A 55 4.51 19.39 -9.81
CA ASP A 55 4.61 18.53 -10.98
C ASP A 55 5.94 18.68 -11.74
N SER A 56 6.98 19.22 -11.09
CA SER A 56 8.30 19.37 -11.72
C SER A 56 8.83 18.03 -12.24
N THR A 57 9.58 18.07 -13.34
CA THR A 57 10.15 16.87 -13.97
C THR A 57 10.99 16.07 -12.98
N VAL A 58 11.84 16.75 -12.20
CA VAL A 58 12.65 16.13 -11.15
C VAL A 58 11.76 15.44 -10.12
N LEU A 59 10.73 16.11 -9.58
CA LEU A 59 9.82 15.50 -8.61
C LEU A 59 9.13 14.25 -9.17
N THR A 60 8.66 14.31 -10.41
CA THR A 60 8.00 13.19 -11.09
C THR A 60 8.94 12.00 -11.23
N THR A 61 10.19 12.22 -11.65
CA THR A 61 11.22 11.17 -11.74
C THR A 61 11.50 10.52 -10.38
N LEU A 62 11.70 11.31 -9.32
CA LEU A 62 11.95 10.78 -7.98
C LEU A 62 10.76 9.98 -7.44
N LYS A 63 9.53 10.44 -7.69
CA LYS A 63 8.31 9.69 -7.34
C LYS A 63 8.26 8.35 -8.06
N GLN A 64 8.61 8.28 -9.33
CA GLN A 64 8.65 7.00 -10.07
C GLN A 64 9.66 6.02 -9.44
N ARG A 65 10.83 6.50 -9.00
CA ARG A 65 11.83 5.66 -8.30
C ARG A 65 11.34 5.14 -6.96
N LEU A 66 10.62 5.96 -6.19
CA LEU A 66 9.98 5.52 -4.95
C LEU A 66 8.85 4.52 -5.23
N ALA A 67 7.99 4.77 -6.22
CA ALA A 67 6.90 3.87 -6.60
C ALA A 67 7.41 2.49 -7.02
N ALA A 68 8.52 2.46 -7.78
CA ALA A 68 9.18 1.22 -8.18
C ALA A 68 9.71 0.39 -6.99
N ARG A 69 9.85 1.00 -5.81
CA ARG A 69 10.24 0.36 -4.54
C ARG A 69 9.03 0.07 -3.62
N GLY A 70 7.81 0.18 -4.16
CA GLY A 70 6.56 -0.14 -3.46
C GLY A 70 5.99 1.00 -2.61
N TRP A 71 6.56 2.21 -2.68
CA TRP A 71 6.06 3.34 -1.89
C TRP A 71 4.75 3.90 -2.45
N SER A 72 3.82 4.17 -1.55
CA SER A 72 2.62 4.96 -1.80
C SER A 72 2.84 6.42 -1.37
N PHE A 73 2.03 7.34 -1.89
CA PHE A 73 2.25 8.78 -1.69
C PHE A 73 1.09 9.43 -0.97
N ALA A 74 1.41 10.37 -0.08
CA ALA A 74 0.45 11.32 0.46
C ALA A 74 0.98 12.75 0.23
N PRO A 75 0.14 13.70 -0.16
CA PRO A 75 0.60 15.08 -0.35
C PRO A 75 0.86 15.75 1.01
N TYR A 76 1.81 16.68 1.05
CA TYR A 76 1.96 17.63 2.15
C TYR A 76 2.12 19.06 1.63
N THR A 77 1.74 20.04 2.47
CA THR A 77 1.97 21.47 2.23
C THR A 77 3.10 21.96 3.10
N ALA A 78 3.76 23.05 2.70
CA ALA A 78 4.85 23.64 3.50
C ALA A 78 4.40 24.11 4.90
N ASP A 79 3.11 24.33 5.10
CA ASP A 79 2.56 24.66 6.42
C ASP A 79 2.71 23.49 7.41
N MET A 80 2.64 22.25 6.92
CA MET A 80 2.79 21.04 7.73
C MET A 80 4.23 20.80 8.23
N THR A 81 5.19 21.64 7.87
CA THR A 81 6.60 21.50 8.28
C THR A 81 7.05 22.57 9.28
N ARG A 82 6.13 23.32 9.90
CA ARG A 82 6.47 24.52 10.70
C ARG A 82 6.52 24.30 12.22
N GLY A 83 6.03 23.18 12.77
CA GLY A 83 6.00 22.93 14.22
C GLY A 83 6.45 21.52 14.64
N ILE A 84 6.80 21.36 15.93
CA ILE A 84 7.21 20.08 16.52
C ILE A 84 6.05 19.07 16.55
N ASP A 85 4.85 19.54 16.87
CA ASP A 85 3.64 18.71 16.87
C ASP A 85 3.32 18.18 15.47
N ASP A 86 3.70 18.92 14.42
CA ASP A 86 3.50 18.52 13.04
C ASP A 86 4.37 17.31 12.66
N TYR A 87 5.56 17.16 13.24
CA TYR A 87 6.42 16.00 12.94
C TYR A 87 5.81 14.67 13.41
N ARG A 88 5.17 14.65 14.59
CA ARG A 88 4.43 13.45 15.03
C ARG A 88 3.25 13.14 14.10
N ALA A 89 2.49 14.17 13.71
CA ALA A 89 1.38 14.00 12.77
C ALA A 89 1.87 13.51 11.39
N MET A 90 3.01 14.01 10.92
CA MET A 90 3.65 13.53 9.70
C MET A 90 4.09 12.07 9.82
N ALA A 91 4.68 11.67 10.94
CA ALA A 91 5.11 10.29 11.20
C ALA A 91 3.96 9.29 11.23
N GLN A 92 2.79 9.71 11.73
CA GLN A 92 1.56 8.89 11.68
C GLN A 92 1.01 8.72 10.27
N ARG A 93 1.32 9.66 9.37
CA ARG A 93 0.86 9.62 7.97
C ARG A 93 1.86 8.91 7.06
N ALA A 94 3.15 9.03 7.29
CA ALA A 94 4.15 8.43 6.43
C ALA A 94 5.46 8.25 7.18
N ARG A 95 6.22 7.22 6.82
CA ARG A 95 7.56 7.03 7.37
C ARG A 95 8.52 8.11 6.91
N TYR A 96 8.52 8.44 5.63
CA TYR A 96 9.42 9.44 5.07
C TYR A 96 8.67 10.66 4.53
N ARG A 97 9.37 11.78 4.41
CA ARG A 97 9.00 12.90 3.54
C ARG A 97 10.11 13.18 2.54
N LEU A 98 9.72 13.47 1.31
CA LEU A 98 10.62 13.94 0.26
C LEU A 98 10.56 15.46 0.23
N THR A 99 11.70 16.13 0.20
CA THR A 99 11.80 17.56 -0.12
C THR A 99 12.52 17.73 -1.44
N VAL A 100 11.98 18.54 -2.34
CA VAL A 100 12.57 18.78 -3.67
C VAL A 100 12.55 20.27 -3.95
N GLN A 101 13.73 20.83 -4.21
CA GLN A 101 13.91 22.13 -4.83
C GLN A 101 14.71 21.90 -6.10
N ALA A 102 14.18 22.29 -7.25
CA ALA A 102 14.85 22.15 -8.52
C ALA A 102 14.51 23.34 -9.41
N THR A 103 15.53 23.94 -10.01
CA THR A 103 15.40 25.02 -10.98
C THR A 103 16.12 24.58 -12.24
N GLU A 104 15.42 24.58 -13.37
CA GLU A 104 16.04 24.29 -14.66
C GLU A 104 17.02 25.42 -15.01
N ILE A 105 18.24 25.05 -15.40
CA ILE A 105 19.32 26.00 -15.68
C ILE A 105 19.81 25.93 -17.14
N GLY A 106 19.25 25.03 -17.94
CA GLY A 106 19.62 24.83 -19.34
C GLY A 106 19.50 23.37 -19.77
N ALA A 107 20.23 22.98 -20.80
CA ALA A 107 20.31 21.61 -21.29
C ALA A 107 21.76 21.09 -21.28
N CYS A 108 21.91 19.77 -21.13
CA CYS A 108 23.17 19.06 -21.26
C CYS A 108 23.47 18.69 -22.71
N ASP A 109 24.71 18.28 -23.02
CA ASP A 109 25.12 17.84 -24.36
C ASP A 109 24.29 16.67 -24.92
N SER A 110 23.72 15.86 -24.02
CA SER A 110 22.79 14.77 -24.36
C SER A 110 21.39 15.25 -24.79
N GLY A 111 21.11 16.56 -24.73
CA GLY A 111 19.80 17.15 -24.95
C GLY A 111 18.84 17.06 -23.76
N GLN A 112 19.26 16.47 -22.63
CA GLN A 112 18.46 16.43 -21.41
C GLN A 112 18.46 17.78 -20.68
N SER A 113 17.35 18.12 -20.02
CA SER A 113 17.31 19.27 -19.11
C SER A 113 18.32 19.11 -17.96
N SER A 114 18.96 20.22 -17.62
CA SER A 114 19.88 20.36 -16.49
C SER A 114 19.23 21.19 -15.39
N TYR A 115 19.48 20.81 -14.14
CA TYR A 115 18.84 21.43 -12.98
C TYR A 115 19.87 21.79 -11.93
N ARG A 116 19.73 22.97 -11.33
CA ARG A 116 20.27 23.23 -9.99
C ARG A 116 19.27 22.71 -8.97
N TYR A 117 19.69 21.79 -8.10
CA TYR A 117 18.76 21.06 -7.25
C TYR A 117 19.26 20.82 -5.83
N ARG A 118 18.29 20.63 -4.93
CA ARG A 118 18.45 20.14 -3.57
C ARG A 118 17.29 19.19 -3.26
N VAL A 119 17.64 17.94 -2.96
CA VAL A 119 16.71 16.85 -2.68
C VAL A 119 17.10 16.23 -1.36
N ALA A 120 16.10 15.91 -0.53
CA ALA A 120 16.33 15.13 0.67
C ALA A 120 15.15 14.19 0.94
N LEU A 121 15.44 12.98 1.40
CA LEU A 121 14.47 12.06 1.98
C LEU A 121 14.72 12.02 3.48
N ILE A 122 13.69 12.35 4.26
CA ILE A 122 13.79 12.56 5.70
C ILE A 122 12.81 11.62 6.40
N GLU A 123 13.25 10.86 7.39
CA GLU A 123 12.37 10.05 8.23
C GLU A 123 11.58 10.95 9.18
N ASN A 124 10.26 10.85 9.16
CA ASN A 124 9.40 11.75 9.93
C ASN A 124 9.46 11.47 11.44
N ALA A 125 9.71 10.22 11.83
CA ALA A 125 9.75 9.83 13.24
C ALA A 125 10.99 10.34 13.98
N SER A 126 12.16 10.27 13.33
CA SER A 126 13.46 10.58 13.92
C SER A 126 14.06 11.90 13.42
N GLY A 127 13.66 12.37 12.24
CA GLY A 127 14.32 13.45 11.53
C GLY A 127 15.60 13.02 10.80
N GLU A 128 15.96 11.73 10.82
CA GLU A 128 17.11 11.21 10.10
C GLU A 128 16.98 11.48 8.59
N VAL A 129 18.08 11.83 7.93
CA VAL A 129 18.10 12.17 6.51
C VAL A 129 18.95 11.15 5.74
N PRO A 130 18.42 9.94 5.45
CA PRO A 130 19.18 8.90 4.78
C PRO A 130 19.61 9.27 3.35
N ILE A 131 18.91 10.20 2.70
CA ILE A 131 19.29 10.64 1.35
C ILE A 131 19.33 12.16 1.32
N THR A 132 20.47 12.71 0.93
CA THR A 132 20.64 14.12 0.56
C THR A 132 21.42 14.20 -0.74
N LEU A 133 20.84 14.85 -1.75
CA LEU A 133 21.49 15.11 -3.03
C LEU A 133 21.38 16.60 -3.35
N SER A 134 22.47 17.23 -3.75
CA SER A 134 22.43 18.62 -4.19
C SER A 134 23.53 18.87 -5.21
N GLY A 135 23.23 19.68 -6.23
CA GLY A 135 24.18 19.93 -7.30
C GLY A 135 23.59 20.71 -8.45
N ALA A 136 24.26 20.59 -9.58
CA ALA A 136 23.87 21.19 -10.85
C ALA A 136 24.16 20.15 -11.95
N ASP A 137 23.16 19.34 -12.28
CA ASP A 137 23.35 18.11 -13.06
C ASP A 137 22.21 17.88 -14.05
N CYS A 138 22.46 17.01 -15.03
CA CYS A 138 21.46 16.53 -15.98
C CYS A 138 20.42 15.64 -15.27
N LEU A 139 19.18 15.64 -15.74
CA LEU A 139 18.11 14.82 -15.16
C LEU A 139 18.51 13.34 -14.97
N GLY A 140 19.19 12.74 -15.94
CA GLY A 140 19.63 11.34 -15.86
C GLY A 140 20.65 11.06 -14.73
N VAL A 141 21.49 12.04 -14.38
CA VAL A 141 22.45 11.94 -13.28
C VAL A 141 21.73 12.05 -11.93
N ILE A 142 20.78 12.99 -11.82
CA ILE A 142 19.94 13.14 -10.63
C ILE A 142 19.14 11.85 -10.37
N ASP A 143 18.56 11.29 -11.43
CA ASP A 143 17.77 10.07 -11.42
C ASP A 143 18.58 8.85 -10.94
N SER A 144 19.72 8.59 -11.58
CA SER A 144 20.62 7.49 -11.20
C SER A 144 21.16 7.64 -9.78
N GLY A 145 21.64 8.84 -9.42
CA GLY A 145 22.14 9.12 -8.07
C GLY A 145 21.08 8.90 -6.98
N PHE A 146 19.82 9.23 -7.25
CA PHE A 146 18.74 8.93 -6.31
C PHE A 146 18.40 7.44 -6.24
N ALA A 147 18.38 6.74 -7.37
CA ALA A 147 18.15 5.29 -7.40
C ALA A 147 19.25 4.51 -6.64
N ASP A 148 20.50 4.92 -6.80
CA ASP A 148 21.66 4.36 -6.09
C ASP A 148 21.57 4.62 -4.59
N ALA A 149 21.21 5.84 -4.19
CA ALA A 149 21.01 6.17 -2.78
C ALA A 149 19.89 5.33 -2.14
N LEU A 150 18.74 5.16 -2.82
CA LEU A 150 17.67 4.27 -2.34
C LEU A 150 18.16 2.83 -2.13
N GLN A 151 19.01 2.33 -3.03
CA GLN A 151 19.60 1.00 -2.93
C GLN A 151 20.59 0.89 -1.77
N GLN A 152 21.54 1.82 -1.69
CA GLN A 152 22.58 1.86 -0.67
C GLN A 152 21.99 1.89 0.74
N HIS A 153 20.94 2.69 0.95
CA HIS A 153 20.26 2.83 2.23
C HIS A 153 19.12 1.81 2.44
N ARG A 154 18.94 0.86 1.51
CA ARG A 154 17.91 -0.19 1.57
C ARG A 154 16.49 0.38 1.81
N ILE A 155 16.18 1.51 1.16
CA ILE A 155 14.90 2.20 1.32
C ILE A 155 13.83 1.48 0.49
N VAL A 156 13.00 0.69 1.16
CA VAL A 156 11.87 -0.06 0.57
C VAL A 156 10.64 0.06 1.46
N ALA A 157 9.44 0.02 0.86
CA ALA A 157 8.19 0.18 1.58
C ALA A 157 7.92 -0.96 2.56
N GLY A 158 7.35 -0.64 3.73
CA GLY A 158 6.89 -1.62 4.72
C GLY A 158 7.99 -2.37 5.49
N ALA A 159 9.26 -2.27 5.10
CA ALA A 159 10.36 -2.86 5.83
C ALA A 159 10.90 -1.87 6.87
N ARG A 160 10.53 -2.02 8.14
CA ARG A 160 11.30 -1.44 9.24
C ARG A 160 12.41 -2.47 9.56
N PRO A 161 13.70 -2.13 9.49
CA PRO A 161 14.74 -3.05 9.94
C PRO A 161 14.46 -3.36 11.42
N SER A 162 14.32 -4.65 11.75
CA SER A 162 14.23 -5.12 13.12
C SER A 162 15.48 -4.66 13.86
N SER A 163 15.29 -3.88 14.91
CA SER A 163 16.35 -3.48 15.85
C SER A 163 16.86 -4.67 16.63
#